data_AF-A0A967MVR5-F1
#
_entry.id   AF-A0A967MVR5-F1
#
_cell.length_a   1.000
_cell.length_b   1.000
_cell.length_c   1.000
_cell.angle_alpha   90.00
_cell.angle_beta   90.00
_cell.angle_gamma   90.00
#
_symmetry.space_group_name_H-M   'P 1'
#
loop_
_entity.id
_entity.type
_entity.pdbx_description
1 polymer ?
#
loop_
_entity_poly.entity_id
_entity_poly.type
_entity_poly.pdbx_seq_one_letter_code
_entity_poly.pdbx_strand_id
1 'polypeptide(L)'
;MPVAVKQGPFDPWAVLAARAEGGGNGATACFVGTMRDLSEGEAVEGMTLEHYPGMTDRYLESIEAEARRRWDISDALIVHRVGEIVPGEAIVLVAVWAAHRKAAFEACRYLIEELKHRAPFWKKERLADRSRWVRSNTPG
;
A
#
# COMPACT_ATOMS: atom_id res chain seq x y z
N MET A 1 13.89 -6.00 -1.89
CA MET A 1 13.32 -5.91 -0.54
C MET A 1 11.81 -6.04 -0.68
N PRO A 2 11.14 -6.91 0.11
CA PRO A 2 9.70 -7.15 0.00
C PRO A 2 8.87 -5.97 0.56
N VAL A 3 9.48 -5.09 1.35
CA VAL A 3 8.86 -3.88 1.88
C VAL A 3 9.69 -2.66 1.50
N ALA A 4 9.03 -1.58 1.09
CA ALA A 4 9.68 -0.29 0.81
C ALA A 4 8.75 0.91 1.09
N VAL A 5 9.20 1.85 1.92
CA VAL A 5 8.60 3.18 2.06
C VAL A 5 9.39 4.17 1.18
N LYS A 6 8.72 4.86 0.26
CA LYS A 6 9.32 5.75 -0.75
C LYS A 6 8.91 7.21 -0.54
N GLN A 7 9.85 8.14 -0.70
CA GLN A 7 9.60 9.59 -0.61
C GLN A 7 9.03 10.21 -1.90
N GLY A 8 9.13 9.50 -3.02
CA GLY A 8 8.75 10.01 -4.34
C GLY A 8 7.75 9.11 -5.06
N PRO A 9 7.20 9.59 -6.20
CA PRO A 9 6.32 8.81 -7.04
C PRO A 9 6.99 7.52 -7.51
N PHE A 10 6.19 6.50 -7.74
CA PHE A 10 6.61 5.24 -8.33
C PHE A 10 5.53 4.75 -9.29
N ASP A 11 5.95 4.01 -10.31
CA ASP A 11 5.03 3.29 -11.19
C ASP A 11 4.75 1.90 -10.60
N PRO A 12 3.52 1.64 -10.09
CA PRO A 12 3.19 0.35 -9.50
C PRO A 12 3.23 -0.80 -10.52
N TRP A 13 2.95 -0.52 -11.80
CA TRP A 13 2.91 -1.54 -12.85
C TRP A 13 4.31 -1.93 -13.29
N ALA A 14 5.21 -0.96 -13.42
CA ALA A 14 6.63 -1.26 -13.66
C ALA A 14 7.25 -2.07 -12.51
N VAL A 15 6.92 -1.71 -11.26
CA VAL A 15 7.38 -2.46 -10.07
C VAL A 15 6.83 -3.89 -10.07
N LEU A 16 5.55 -4.07 -10.40
CA LEU A 16 4.93 -5.39 -10.49
C LEU A 16 5.56 -6.24 -11.61
N ALA A 17 5.72 -5.66 -12.80
CA ALA A 17 6.29 -6.33 -13.97
C ALA A 17 7.73 -6.79 -13.72
N ALA A 18 8.57 -5.95 -13.10
CA ALA A 18 9.96 -6.27 -12.78
C ALA A 18 10.11 -7.43 -11.78
N ARG A 19 9.02 -7.84 -11.12
CA ARG A 19 9.02 -8.87 -10.07
C ARG A 19 8.26 -10.14 -10.48
N ALA A 20 7.64 -10.14 -11.67
CA ALA A 20 6.86 -11.24 -12.20
C ALA A 20 7.71 -12.33 -12.90
N GLU A 21 9.00 -12.46 -12.56
CA GLU A 21 9.91 -13.39 -13.24
C GLU A 21 9.81 -14.81 -12.69
N GLY A 22 9.75 -15.80 -13.60
CA GLY A 22 9.80 -17.24 -13.29
C GLY A 22 8.46 -17.98 -13.46
N GLY A 23 8.53 -19.26 -13.80
CA GLY A 23 7.35 -20.10 -14.12
C GLY A 23 6.64 -20.74 -12.92
N GLY A 24 7.05 -20.42 -11.68
CA GLY A 24 6.50 -21.05 -10.46
C GLY A 24 5.19 -20.44 -9.95
N ASN A 25 4.83 -19.24 -10.41
CA ASN A 25 3.67 -18.49 -9.92
C ASN A 25 2.49 -18.66 -10.87
N GLY A 26 1.47 -19.41 -10.47
CA GLY A 26 0.22 -19.57 -11.23
C GLY A 26 -0.80 -18.44 -11.02
N ALA A 27 -0.56 -17.56 -10.05
CA ALA A 27 -1.42 -16.42 -9.74
C ALA A 27 -0.64 -15.24 -9.18
N THR A 28 -1.06 -14.04 -9.56
CA THR A 28 -0.65 -12.77 -8.95
C THR A 28 -1.90 -12.01 -8.58
N ALA A 29 -2.00 -11.57 -7.32
CA ALA A 29 -3.01 -10.63 -6.87
C ALA A 29 -2.33 -9.34 -6.46
N CYS A 30 -2.86 -8.20 -6.86
CA CYS A 30 -2.34 -6.91 -6.43
C CYS A 30 -3.46 -5.94 -6.09
N PHE A 31 -3.12 -4.99 -5.21
CA PHE A 31 -3.92 -3.84 -4.86
C PHE A 31 -3.07 -2.59 -5.10
N VAL A 32 -3.61 -1.65 -5.88
CA VAL A 32 -3.02 -0.33 -6.10
C VAL A 32 -3.97 0.71 -5.52
N GLY A 33 -3.51 1.42 -4.50
CA GLY A 33 -4.25 2.54 -3.92
C GLY A 33 -3.75 3.86 -4.46
N THR A 34 -4.64 4.66 -5.05
CA THR A 34 -4.35 6.00 -5.57
C THR A 34 -5.02 7.08 -4.73
N MET A 35 -4.48 8.30 -4.79
CA MET A 35 -5.12 9.45 -4.16
C MET A 35 -6.38 9.83 -4.93
N ARG A 36 -7.50 10.00 -4.22
CA ARG A 36 -8.73 10.58 -4.77
C ARG A 36 -8.74 12.09 -4.56
N ASP A 37 -9.40 12.80 -5.45
CA ASP A 37 -9.69 14.24 -5.38
C ASP A 37 -10.87 14.58 -4.46
N LEU A 38 -11.53 13.58 -3.87
CA LEU A 38 -12.64 13.75 -2.94
C LEU A 38 -12.37 13.01 -1.62
N SER A 39 -12.51 13.71 -0.50
CA SER A 39 -12.47 13.12 0.84
C SER A 39 -13.44 13.80 1.81
N GLU A 40 -14.17 12.99 2.60
CA GLU A 40 -15.21 13.45 3.53
C GLU A 40 -16.23 14.42 2.88
N GLY A 41 -16.54 14.22 1.59
CA GLY A 41 -17.48 15.06 0.84
C GLY A 41 -16.91 16.38 0.31
N GLU A 42 -15.61 16.64 0.50
CA GLU A 42 -14.93 17.85 0.04
C GLU A 42 -13.83 17.56 -0.98
N ALA A 43 -13.63 18.50 -1.90
CA ALA A 43 -12.56 18.43 -2.88
C ALA A 43 -11.19 18.61 -2.19
N VAL A 44 -10.23 17.75 -2.53
CA VAL A 44 -8.88 17.73 -1.98
C VAL A 44 -7.87 17.86 -3.13
N GLU A 45 -7.02 18.86 -3.04
CA GLU A 45 -6.00 19.17 -4.07
C GLU A 45 -4.71 18.38 -3.89
N GLY A 46 -4.45 17.90 -2.67
CA GLY A 46 -3.26 17.14 -2.34
C GLY A 46 -3.31 16.59 -0.92
N MET A 47 -2.35 15.75 -0.59
CA MET A 47 -2.09 15.36 0.78
C MET A 47 -0.61 15.17 1.04
N THR A 48 -0.19 15.42 2.27
CA THR A 48 1.11 15.02 2.80
C THR A 48 0.89 13.75 3.63
N LEU A 49 1.60 12.68 3.28
CA LEU A 49 1.64 11.46 4.08
C LEU A 49 2.93 11.40 4.88
N GLU A 50 2.80 11.32 6.21
CA GLU A 50 3.91 11.18 7.14
C GLU A 50 3.89 9.79 7.77
N HIS A 51 5.06 9.34 8.24
CA HIS A 51 5.22 8.05 8.91
C HIS A 51 6.32 8.16 9.97
N TYR A 52 6.41 7.16 10.86
CA TYR A 52 7.49 7.06 11.83
C TYR A 52 8.55 6.10 11.27
N PRO A 53 9.71 6.60 10.81
CA PRO A 53 10.74 5.75 10.22
C PRO A 53 11.17 4.63 11.17
N GLY A 54 11.32 3.43 10.64
CA GLY A 54 11.68 2.25 11.41
C GLY A 54 10.50 1.55 12.08
N MET A 55 9.54 2.27 12.70
CA MET A 55 8.34 1.60 13.25
C MET A 55 7.41 1.15 12.14
N THR A 56 7.13 2.02 11.17
CA THR A 56 6.32 1.67 10.00
C THR A 56 6.95 0.52 9.23
N ASP A 57 8.25 0.60 8.95
CA ASP A 57 8.99 -0.42 8.19
C ASP A 57 8.93 -1.79 8.88
N ARG A 58 9.23 -1.84 10.19
CA ARG A 58 9.13 -3.09 10.99
C ARG A 58 7.72 -3.66 11.02
N TYR A 59 6.70 -2.79 11.12
CA TYR A 59 5.31 -3.26 11.11
C TYR A 59 4.96 -3.88 9.74
N LEU A 60 5.30 -3.21 8.65
CA LEU A 60 5.07 -3.72 7.29
C LEU A 60 5.82 -5.05 7.04
N GLU A 61 7.07 -5.15 7.50
CA GLU A 61 7.85 -6.40 7.47
C GLU A 61 7.17 -7.50 8.29
N SER A 62 6.61 -7.16 9.45
CA SER A 62 5.95 -8.15 10.32
C SER A 62 4.70 -8.76 9.69
N ILE A 63 3.87 -7.94 9.02
CA ILE A 63 2.64 -8.42 8.35
C ILE A 63 2.95 -9.16 7.06
N GLU A 64 4.01 -8.76 6.33
CA GLU A 64 4.51 -9.51 5.18
C GLU A 64 4.96 -10.91 5.60
N ALA A 65 5.78 -11.00 6.65
CA ALA A 65 6.26 -12.27 7.19
C ALA A 65 5.10 -13.11 7.73
N GLU A 66 4.09 -12.49 8.32
CA GLU A 66 2.88 -13.19 8.77
C GLU A 66 2.07 -13.75 7.60
N ALA A 67 1.90 -13.00 6.52
CA ALA A 67 1.22 -13.49 5.33
C ALA A 67 1.91 -14.73 4.75
N ARG A 68 3.26 -14.72 4.69
CA ARG A 68 4.04 -15.88 4.23
C ARG A 68 3.94 -17.11 5.16
N ARG A 69 3.65 -16.92 6.44
CA ARG A 69 3.41 -18.03 7.38
C ARG A 69 1.98 -18.57 7.28
N ARG A 70 1.00 -17.71 6.98
CA ARG A 70 -0.42 -18.07 6.99
C ARG A 70 -0.90 -18.65 5.66
N TRP A 71 -0.34 -18.22 4.54
CA TRP A 71 -0.75 -18.65 3.21
C TRP A 71 0.42 -19.24 2.42
N ASP A 72 0.11 -20.22 1.57
CA ASP A 72 1.05 -20.79 0.62
C ASP A 72 1.30 -19.82 -0.55
N ILE A 73 2.18 -18.85 -0.31
CA ILE A 73 2.55 -17.79 -1.24
C ILE A 73 4.06 -17.81 -1.48
N SER A 74 4.46 -17.55 -2.71
CA SER A 74 5.85 -17.60 -3.15
C SER A 74 6.60 -16.30 -2.83
N ASP A 75 5.93 -15.15 -3.02
CA ASP A 75 6.47 -13.83 -2.67
C ASP A 75 5.34 -12.86 -2.29
N ALA A 76 5.70 -11.81 -1.56
CA ALA A 76 4.83 -10.69 -1.22
C ALA A 76 5.61 -9.37 -1.29
N LEU A 77 4.94 -8.31 -1.72
CA LEU A 77 5.50 -6.98 -1.89
C LEU A 77 4.56 -5.93 -1.29
N ILE A 78 5.12 -5.02 -0.50
CA ILE A 78 4.46 -3.82 0.00
C ILE A 78 5.33 -2.60 -0.37
N VAL A 79 4.81 -1.72 -1.20
CA VAL A 79 5.41 -0.41 -1.47
C VAL A 79 4.44 0.67 -1.03
N HIS A 80 4.89 1.61 -0.21
CA HIS A 80 4.08 2.74 0.22
C HIS A 80 4.81 4.06 0.02
N ARG A 81 4.11 5.08 -0.48
CA ARG A 81 4.63 6.43 -0.68
C ARG A 81 4.33 7.30 0.55
N VAL A 82 5.27 8.17 0.89
CA VAL A 82 5.15 9.26 1.86
C VAL A 82 5.54 10.57 1.17
N GLY A 83 5.31 11.69 1.86
CA GLY A 83 5.50 13.03 1.31
C GLY A 83 4.26 13.56 0.59
N GLU A 84 4.47 14.57 -0.26
CA GLU A 84 3.42 15.21 -1.04
C GLU A 84 2.89 14.29 -2.14
N ILE A 85 1.57 14.19 -2.23
CA ILE A 85 0.84 13.36 -3.19
C ILE A 85 -0.35 14.16 -3.71
N VAL A 86 -0.61 14.05 -5.02
CA VAL A 86 -1.76 14.70 -5.67
C VAL A 86 -2.74 13.66 -6.25
N PRO A 87 -4.00 14.05 -6.54
CA PRO A 87 -5.00 13.11 -7.05
C PRO A 87 -4.54 12.34 -8.29
N GLY A 88 -4.91 11.06 -8.36
CA GLY A 88 -4.51 10.12 -9.41
C GLY A 88 -3.16 9.44 -9.18
N GLU A 89 -2.29 9.98 -8.32
CA GLU A 89 -1.00 9.35 -8.06
C GLU A 89 -1.12 8.09 -7.20
N ALA A 90 -0.27 7.10 -7.49
CA ALA A 90 -0.16 5.89 -6.69
C ALA A 90 0.45 6.20 -5.30
N ILE A 91 -0.24 5.72 -4.27
CA ILE A 91 0.16 5.81 -2.87
C ILE A 91 0.75 4.47 -2.41
N VAL A 92 0.07 3.38 -2.74
CA VAL A 92 0.41 2.06 -2.22
C VAL A 92 0.27 0.99 -3.29
N LEU A 93 1.21 0.05 -3.31
CA LEU A 93 1.13 -1.21 -4.03
C LEU A 93 1.30 -2.34 -3.01
N VAL A 94 0.32 -3.23 -2.96
CA VAL A 94 0.46 -4.55 -2.35
C VAL A 94 0.38 -5.57 -3.47
N ALA A 95 1.31 -6.52 -3.53
CA ALA A 95 1.28 -7.60 -4.51
C ALA A 95 1.67 -8.92 -3.86
N VAL A 96 1.02 -10.00 -4.27
CA VAL A 96 1.27 -11.36 -3.78
C VAL A 96 1.30 -12.32 -4.95
N TRP A 97 2.30 -13.19 -4.96
CA TRP A 97 2.48 -14.25 -5.95
C TRP A 97 2.30 -15.62 -5.29
N ALA A 98 1.58 -16.52 -5.95
CA ALA A 98 1.34 -17.87 -5.45
C ALA A 98 1.11 -18.86 -6.60
N ALA A 99 1.20 -20.16 -6.30
CA ALA A 99 0.81 -21.20 -7.25
C ALA A 99 -0.70 -21.14 -7.61
N HIS A 100 -1.54 -20.72 -6.65
CA HIS A 100 -2.99 -20.74 -6.80
C HIS A 100 -3.65 -19.42 -6.38
N ARG A 101 -4.69 -19.01 -7.13
CA ARG A 101 -5.40 -17.74 -6.94
C ARG A 101 -5.94 -17.51 -5.54
N LYS A 102 -6.37 -18.56 -4.84
CA LYS A 102 -6.99 -18.45 -3.50
C LYS A 102 -6.00 -17.83 -2.51
N ALA A 103 -4.79 -18.39 -2.42
CA ALA A 103 -3.76 -17.90 -1.52
C ALA A 103 -3.35 -16.46 -1.89
N ALA A 104 -3.19 -16.16 -3.19
CA ALA A 104 -2.85 -14.82 -3.64
C ALA A 104 -3.90 -13.77 -3.23
N PHE A 105 -5.18 -14.02 -3.46
CA PHE A 105 -6.25 -13.07 -3.09
C PHE A 105 -6.38 -12.88 -1.58
N GLU A 106 -6.38 -13.98 -0.81
CA GLU A 106 -6.56 -13.91 0.64
C GLU A 106 -5.39 -13.19 1.33
N ALA A 107 -4.15 -13.51 0.95
CA ALA A 107 -2.98 -12.83 1.48
C ALA A 107 -2.90 -11.36 1.05
N CYS A 108 -3.18 -11.05 -0.23
CA CYS A 108 -3.19 -9.66 -0.70
C CYS A 108 -4.22 -8.81 0.05
N ARG A 109 -5.42 -9.36 0.28
CA ARG A 109 -6.45 -8.70 1.08
C ARG A 109 -5.99 -8.49 2.52
N TYR A 110 -5.47 -9.53 3.16
CA TYR A 110 -4.96 -9.41 4.54
C TYR A 110 -3.92 -8.29 4.68
N LEU A 111 -2.95 -8.23 3.78
CA LEU A 111 -1.88 -7.22 3.82
C LEU A 111 -2.42 -5.79 3.69
N ILE A 112 -3.34 -5.53 2.77
CA ILE A 112 -3.89 -4.18 2.62
C ILE A 112 -4.77 -3.79 3.81
N GLU A 113 -5.54 -4.72 4.36
CA GLU A 113 -6.39 -4.47 5.54
C GLU A 113 -5.54 -4.18 6.78
N GLU A 114 -4.48 -4.97 7.05
CA GLU A 114 -3.57 -4.70 8.17
C GLU A 114 -2.85 -3.35 7.99
N LEU A 115 -2.35 -3.07 6.78
CA LEU A 115 -1.73 -1.78 6.48
C LEU A 115 -2.69 -0.62 6.74
N LYS A 116 -3.92 -0.70 6.25
CA LYS A 116 -4.91 0.38 6.40
C LYS A 116 -5.41 0.54 7.83
N HIS A 117 -5.50 -0.53 8.61
CA HIS A 117 -6.04 -0.44 9.97
C HIS A 117 -5.00 -0.07 11.02
N ARG A 118 -3.74 -0.45 10.83
CA ARG A 118 -2.75 -0.46 11.92
C ARG A 118 -1.41 0.16 11.57
N ALA A 119 -1.08 0.37 10.29
CA ALA A 119 0.20 0.98 9.96
C ALA A 119 0.21 2.46 10.41
N PRO A 120 1.29 2.92 11.07
CA PRO A 120 1.38 4.27 11.60
C PRO A 120 1.72 5.26 10.48
N PHE A 121 0.69 5.67 9.74
CA PHE A 121 0.72 6.76 8.77
C PHE A 121 -0.22 7.87 9.20
N TRP A 122 0.20 9.11 8.98
CA TRP A 122 -0.60 10.30 9.24
C TRP A 122 -0.83 11.06 7.96
N LYS A 123 -2.08 11.37 7.67
CA LYS A 123 -2.49 12.05 6.45
C LYS A 123 -2.91 13.48 6.77
N LYS A 124 -2.26 14.44 6.13
CA LYS A 124 -2.65 15.84 6.13
C LYS A 124 -3.17 16.23 4.75
N GLU A 125 -4.45 16.52 4.64
CA GLU A 125 -5.09 16.95 3.39
C GLU A 125 -4.89 18.45 3.16
N ARG A 126 -4.67 18.81 1.89
CA ARG A 126 -4.68 20.18 1.39
C ARG A 126 -5.93 20.38 0.54
N LEU A 127 -6.74 21.35 0.95
CA LEU A 127 -7.91 21.86 0.23
C LEU A 127 -7.56 23.27 -0.30
N ALA A 128 -8.45 23.86 -1.08
CA ALA A 128 -8.23 25.15 -1.73
C ALA A 128 -7.84 26.29 -0.77
N ASP A 129 -8.42 26.32 0.44
CA ASP A 129 -8.27 27.41 1.41
C ASP A 129 -7.61 26.98 2.73
N ARG A 130 -7.45 25.68 2.97
CA ARG A 130 -7.00 25.15 4.28
C ARG A 130 -6.33 23.79 4.19
N SER A 131 -5.81 23.33 5.32
CA SER A 131 -5.36 21.95 5.50
C SER A 131 -5.96 21.32 6.74
N ARG A 132 -6.15 20.00 6.74
CA ARG A 132 -6.65 19.25 7.89
C ARG A 132 -5.91 17.93 8.07
N TRP A 133 -5.76 17.50 9.32
CA TRP A 133 -5.32 16.15 9.64
C TRP A 133 -6.51 15.20 9.61
N VAL A 134 -6.38 14.10 8.88
CA VAL A 134 -7.39 13.04 8.85
C VAL A 134 -7.27 12.23 10.14
N ARG A 135 -8.35 12.18 10.92
CA ARG A 135 -8.35 11.57 12.27
C ARG A 135 -8.54 10.06 12.27
N SER A 136 -9.06 9.50 11.19
CA SER A 136 -9.38 8.07 11.08
C SER A 136 -9.26 7.60 9.65
N ASN A 137 -8.72 6.40 9.45
CA ASN A 137 -8.78 5.74 8.16
C ASN A 137 -10.23 5.31 7.87
N THR A 138 -10.69 5.55 6.64
CA THR A 138 -12.00 5.09 6.20
C THR A 138 -12.00 3.56 6.15
N PRO A 139 -12.98 2.87 6.78
CA PRO A 139 -13.17 1.44 6.58
C PRO A 139 -13.38 1.13 5.09
N GLY A 140 -12.79 0.03 4.63
CA GLY A 140 -13.00 -0.51 3.28
C GLY A 140 -14.33 -1.25 3.15
#